data_AF-A0A655DY04-F1
#
_entry.id   AF-A0A655DY04-F1
#
_cell.length_a   1.000
_cell.length_b   1.000
_cell.length_c   1.000
_cell.angle_alpha   90.00
_cell.angle_beta   90.00
_cell.angle_gamma   90.00
#
_symmetry.space_group_name_H-M   'P 1'
#
loop_
_entity.id
_entity.type
_entity.pdbx_description
1 polymer ?
#
loop_
_entity_poly.entity_id
_entity_poly.type
_entity_poly.pdbx_seq_one_letter_code
_entity_poly.pdbx_strand_id
1 'polypeptide(L)'
;MHRDIYDIAEQYGKDTFLMIDKLGTDKMPFFFTLKGRTDAMLEKVKFFRPHFTDRAMQKFGHLFPSHLPPRMKNWRDKYEHHLLLKMAGDGVAEAQRWLNEFFKSAEGGFFTCTPEEGSKAFLHRFAAAGAAIRYQAVHADEVEDILALDIALRRNDTDWFEHLPPEIDSQLVHKLYYGHFMCHVFHQDYIVKKGVDVHALKAQMLELLQARGAQYPAEHNVGHLYKAPETLTRFYRQNDPTNSMNPGIGKTSKRKFWQENTPDETH
;
A
#
# COMPACT_ATOMS: atom_id res chain seq x y z
N MET A 1 -6.52 0.26 -9.17
CA MET A 1 -6.99 0.61 -7.82
C MET A 1 -8.34 -0.03 -7.66
N HIS A 2 -8.48 -0.93 -6.69
CA HIS A 2 -9.72 -1.65 -6.41
C HIS A 2 -10.65 -0.80 -5.52
N ARG A 3 -11.96 -1.08 -5.56
CA ARG A 3 -13.00 -0.35 -4.82
C ARG A 3 -12.72 -0.27 -3.31
N ASP A 4 -12.26 -1.34 -2.69
CA ASP A 4 -12.07 -1.37 -1.23
C ASP A 4 -10.99 -0.37 -0.81
N ILE A 5 -9.84 -0.38 -1.48
CA ILE A 5 -8.79 0.62 -1.21
C ILE A 5 -9.20 2.02 -1.67
N TYR A 6 -10.06 2.15 -2.68
CA TYR A 6 -10.61 3.44 -3.06
C TYR A 6 -11.38 4.05 -1.88
N ASP A 7 -12.22 3.27 -1.22
CA ASP A 7 -13.06 3.74 -0.11
C ASP A 7 -12.24 4.00 1.15
N ILE A 8 -11.31 3.10 1.46
CA ILE A 8 -10.37 3.28 2.56
C ILE A 8 -9.55 4.56 2.34
N ALA A 9 -9.05 4.79 1.12
CA ALA A 9 -8.36 6.03 0.78
C ALA A 9 -9.24 7.28 0.95
N GLU A 10 -10.53 7.19 0.59
CA GLU A 10 -11.44 8.34 0.69
C GLU A 10 -11.72 8.69 2.16
N GLN A 11 -11.86 7.69 3.01
CA GLN A 11 -12.22 7.88 4.40
C GLN A 11 -11.00 8.15 5.29
N TYR A 12 -9.94 7.37 5.12
CA TYR A 12 -8.76 7.35 6.02
C TYR A 12 -7.52 8.02 5.43
N GLY A 13 -7.52 8.34 4.13
CA GLY A 13 -6.44 9.10 3.47
C GLY A 13 -6.73 10.59 3.29
N LYS A 14 -7.91 11.06 3.75
CA LYS A 14 -8.43 12.40 3.45
C LYS A 14 -7.56 13.54 3.98
N ASP A 15 -6.98 13.39 5.17
CA ASP A 15 -6.09 14.41 5.75
C ASP A 15 -4.84 14.60 4.90
N THR A 16 -4.23 13.50 4.47
CA THR A 16 -3.06 13.45 3.61
C THR A 16 -3.39 14.00 2.23
N PHE A 17 -4.54 13.60 1.67
CA PHE A 17 -5.05 14.15 0.41
C PHE A 17 -5.18 15.68 0.50
N LEU A 18 -5.92 16.20 1.49
CA LEU A 18 -6.19 17.63 1.61
C LEU A 18 -4.92 18.44 1.87
N MET A 19 -4.01 17.90 2.69
CA MET A 19 -2.72 18.52 2.94
C MET A 19 -1.94 18.70 1.63
N ILE A 20 -1.81 17.65 0.82
CA ILE A 20 -1.05 17.71 -0.43
C ILE A 20 -1.76 18.59 -1.47
N ASP A 21 -3.08 18.45 -1.63
CA ASP A 21 -3.89 19.23 -2.58
C ASP A 21 -3.77 20.74 -2.31
N LYS A 22 -3.70 21.15 -1.03
CA LYS A 22 -3.70 22.56 -0.63
C LYS A 22 -2.32 23.16 -0.39
N LEU A 23 -1.38 22.38 0.15
CA LEU A 23 -0.09 22.88 0.63
C LEU A 23 1.10 22.33 -0.16
N GLY A 24 0.86 21.38 -1.08
CA GLY A 24 1.91 20.68 -1.82
C GLY A 24 2.67 19.67 -0.97
N THR A 25 3.55 18.91 -1.62
CA THR A 25 4.34 17.85 -0.99
C THR A 25 5.49 18.37 -0.12
N ASP A 26 5.97 19.59 -0.38
CA ASP A 26 7.14 20.15 0.30
C ASP A 26 6.93 20.37 1.80
N LYS A 27 5.66 20.47 2.23
CA LYS A 27 5.29 20.65 3.64
C LYS A 27 5.09 19.34 4.38
N MET A 28 5.02 18.18 3.71
CA MET A 28 4.78 16.91 4.37
C MET A 28 5.82 16.57 5.45
N PRO A 29 7.14 16.74 5.23
CA PRO A 29 8.13 16.37 6.24
C PRO A 29 7.94 17.14 7.55
N PHE A 30 7.55 18.42 7.45
CA PHE A 30 7.24 19.24 8.62
C PHE A 30 6.04 18.69 9.40
N PHE A 31 4.92 18.40 8.72
CA PHE A 31 3.72 17.88 9.37
C PHE A 31 3.93 16.48 9.96
N PHE A 32 4.65 15.58 9.29
CA PHE A 32 4.98 14.27 9.82
C PHE A 32 5.90 14.35 11.04
N THR A 33 6.88 15.26 11.03
CA THR A 33 7.74 15.49 12.19
C THR A 33 6.94 16.03 13.36
N LEU A 34 6.03 16.98 13.12
CA LEU A 34 5.17 17.54 14.16
C LEU A 34 4.25 16.46 14.75
N LYS A 35 3.57 15.68 13.91
CA LYS A 35 2.74 14.55 14.35
C LYS A 35 3.54 13.57 15.20
N GLY A 36 4.70 13.12 14.71
CA GLY A 36 5.54 12.16 15.44
C GLY A 36 6.01 12.67 16.80
N ARG A 37 6.33 13.97 16.91
CA ARG A 37 6.66 14.60 18.21
C ARG A 37 5.45 14.65 19.14
N THR A 38 4.27 14.96 18.62
CA THR A 38 3.03 14.98 19.39
C THR A 38 2.68 13.57 19.87
N ASP A 39 2.77 12.56 19.03
CA ASP A 39 2.52 11.16 19.39
C ASP A 39 3.47 10.70 20.50
N ALA A 40 4.78 10.91 20.33
CA ALA A 40 5.79 10.54 21.33
C ALA A 40 5.62 11.29 22.66
N MET A 41 5.02 12.48 22.65
CA MET A 41 4.69 13.23 23.88
C MET A 41 3.45 12.66 24.56
N LEU A 42 2.40 12.36 23.79
CA LEU A 42 1.13 11.85 24.32
C LEU A 42 1.23 10.41 24.81
N GLU A 43 2.05 9.56 24.17
CA GLU A 43 2.32 8.19 24.60
C GLU A 43 2.92 8.11 26.02
N LYS A 44 3.64 9.14 26.46
CA LYS A 44 4.20 9.21 27.82
C LYS A 44 3.15 9.49 28.90
N VAL A 45 1.97 9.97 28.50
CA VAL A 45 0.91 10.36 29.42
C VAL A 45 -0.14 9.24 29.47
N LYS A 46 -0.20 8.52 30.59
CA LYS A 46 -1.09 7.35 30.81
C LYS A 46 -2.60 7.60 30.55
N PHE A 47 -3.02 8.87 30.49
CA PHE A 47 -4.40 9.25 30.19
C PHE A 47 -4.75 9.04 28.71
N PHE A 48 -3.79 9.24 27.79
CA PHE A 48 -4.03 9.07 26.37
C PHE A 48 -3.76 7.62 25.97
N ARG A 49 -4.74 7.01 25.31
CA ARG A 49 -4.58 5.68 24.70
C ARG A 49 -3.66 5.77 23.46
N PRO A 50 -2.98 4.67 23.06
CA PRO A 50 -2.19 4.62 21.83
C PRO A 50 -2.97 5.12 20.60
N HIS A 51 -2.29 5.69 19.60
CA HIS A 51 -2.93 6.23 18.38
C HIS A 51 -4.00 7.31 18.65
N PHE A 52 -3.88 8.07 19.75
CA PHE A 52 -4.83 9.14 20.08
C PHE A 52 -4.90 10.20 18.97
N THR A 53 -3.74 10.69 18.50
CA THR A 53 -3.68 11.71 17.45
C THR A 53 -4.32 11.22 16.17
N ASP A 54 -4.07 9.96 15.77
CA ASP A 54 -4.63 9.38 14.56
C ASP A 54 -6.17 9.34 14.60
N ARG A 55 -6.73 8.91 15.74
CA ARG A 55 -8.18 8.89 15.98
C ARG A 55 -8.79 10.30 16.06
N ALA A 56 -8.09 11.23 16.70
CA ALA A 56 -8.53 12.62 16.76
C ALA A 56 -8.57 13.24 15.35
N MET A 57 -7.50 13.12 14.57
CA MET A 57 -7.42 13.58 13.19
C MET A 57 -8.50 12.94 12.32
N GLN A 58 -8.73 11.62 12.46
CA GLN A 58 -9.78 10.92 11.72
C GLN A 58 -11.16 11.52 12.03
N LYS A 59 -11.46 11.74 13.32
CA LYS A 59 -12.72 12.33 13.76
C LYS A 59 -12.92 13.75 13.21
N PHE A 60 -11.87 14.59 13.22
CA PHE A 60 -11.94 15.93 12.64
C PHE A 60 -12.00 15.90 11.10
N GLY A 61 -11.42 14.90 10.45
CA GLY A 61 -11.47 14.69 9.01
C GLY A 61 -12.90 14.55 8.46
N HIS A 62 -13.81 13.99 9.27
CA HIS A 62 -15.23 13.86 8.93
C HIS A 62 -15.98 15.21 8.85
N LEU A 63 -15.45 16.29 9.43
CA LEU A 63 -16.06 17.63 9.35
C LEU A 63 -15.84 18.31 7.99
N PHE A 64 -14.81 17.90 7.25
CA PHE A 64 -14.54 18.43 5.93
C PHE A 64 -15.53 17.85 4.91
N PRO A 65 -15.90 18.59 3.85
CA PRO A 65 -16.73 18.05 2.79
C PRO A 65 -16.02 16.93 2.01
N SER A 66 -16.77 16.29 1.10
CA SER A 66 -16.21 15.41 0.08
C SER A 66 -15.11 16.13 -0.72
N HIS A 67 -13.95 15.50 -0.87
CA HIS A 67 -12.80 16.07 -1.58
C HIS A 67 -12.64 15.51 -3.01
N LEU A 68 -13.26 14.38 -3.30
CA LEU A 68 -13.19 13.73 -4.61
C LEU A 68 -14.23 14.29 -5.60
N PRO A 69 -13.86 14.47 -6.88
CA PRO A 69 -14.78 14.87 -7.95
C PRO A 69 -16.00 13.93 -8.08
N PRO A 70 -17.21 14.46 -8.36
CA PRO A 70 -18.42 13.65 -8.49
C PRO A 70 -18.34 12.52 -9.52
N ARG A 71 -17.67 12.75 -10.66
CA ARG A 71 -17.50 11.72 -11.70
C ARG A 71 -16.65 10.55 -11.22
N MET A 72 -15.62 10.79 -10.41
CA MET A 72 -14.81 9.72 -9.83
C MET A 72 -15.65 8.86 -8.87
N LYS A 73 -16.54 9.48 -8.07
CA LYS A 73 -17.47 8.74 -7.19
C LYS A 73 -18.45 7.89 -7.98
N ASN A 74 -19.03 8.49 -9.03
CA ASN A 74 -19.92 7.76 -9.93
C ASN A 74 -19.22 6.56 -10.59
N TRP A 75 -17.94 6.71 -10.96
CA TRP A 75 -17.13 5.59 -11.48
C TRP A 75 -16.85 4.53 -10.43
N ARG A 76 -16.60 4.91 -9.18
CA ARG A 76 -16.46 3.98 -8.05
C ARG A 76 -17.71 3.14 -7.81
N ASP A 77 -18.88 3.76 -7.91
CA ASP A 77 -20.15 3.05 -7.72
C ASP A 77 -20.41 2.08 -8.88
N LYS A 78 -20.10 2.50 -10.11
CA LYS A 78 -20.31 1.69 -11.32
C LYS A 78 -19.34 0.52 -11.49
N TYR A 79 -18.05 0.74 -11.24
CA TYR A 79 -16.99 -0.21 -11.56
C TYR A 79 -16.14 -0.51 -10.33
N GLU A 80 -15.80 -1.78 -10.15
CA GLU A 80 -14.96 -2.23 -9.03
C GLU A 80 -13.46 -1.98 -9.28
N HIS A 81 -13.03 -2.09 -10.53
CA HIS A 81 -11.63 -1.98 -10.92
C HIS A 81 -11.37 -0.67 -11.67
N HIS A 82 -10.49 0.18 -11.15
CA HIS A 82 -10.12 1.44 -11.79
C HIS A 82 -8.68 1.43 -12.27
N LEU A 83 -8.49 1.77 -13.54
CA LEU A 83 -7.19 2.01 -14.15
C LEU A 83 -7.02 3.50 -14.44
N LEU A 84 -6.04 4.13 -13.78
CA LEU A 84 -5.65 5.51 -14.05
C LEU A 84 -4.59 5.52 -15.17
N LEU A 85 -5.03 5.66 -16.42
CA LEU A 85 -4.15 5.69 -17.58
C LEU A 85 -3.76 7.14 -17.94
N LYS A 86 -2.51 7.52 -17.68
CA LYS A 86 -1.95 8.83 -18.03
C LYS A 86 -1.10 8.72 -19.28
N MET A 87 -1.51 9.41 -20.33
CA MET A 87 -0.81 9.48 -21.62
C MET A 87 -0.18 10.86 -21.82
N ALA A 88 0.82 10.94 -22.70
CA ALA A 88 1.49 12.19 -23.07
C ALA A 88 1.75 12.24 -24.58
N GLY A 89 1.90 13.45 -25.13
CA GLY A 89 2.13 13.68 -26.56
C GLY A 89 1.06 13.00 -27.43
N ASP A 90 1.51 12.43 -28.55
CA ASP A 90 0.63 11.76 -29.53
C ASP A 90 -0.11 10.54 -28.96
N GLY A 91 0.43 9.95 -27.88
CA GLY A 91 -0.18 8.82 -27.17
C GLY A 91 -1.54 9.15 -26.55
N VAL A 92 -1.86 10.43 -26.32
CA VAL A 92 -3.18 10.84 -25.82
C VAL A 92 -4.26 10.51 -26.86
N ALA A 93 -4.06 10.91 -28.11
CA ALA A 93 -5.02 10.68 -29.18
C ALA A 93 -5.08 9.20 -29.57
N GLU A 94 -3.94 8.50 -29.53
CA GLU A 94 -3.87 7.06 -29.75
C GLU A 94 -4.71 6.27 -28.74
N ALA A 95 -4.47 6.49 -27.44
CA ALA A 95 -5.22 5.81 -26.39
C ALA A 95 -6.71 6.12 -26.46
N GLN A 96 -7.08 7.38 -26.72
CA GLN A 96 -8.49 7.76 -26.83
C GLN A 96 -9.19 7.04 -27.98
N ARG A 97 -8.55 6.92 -29.15
CA ARG A 97 -9.11 6.16 -30.28
C ARG A 97 -9.26 4.67 -29.93
N TRP A 98 -8.23 4.08 -29.34
CA TRP A 98 -8.24 2.66 -29.00
C TRP A 98 -9.29 2.35 -27.93
N LEU A 99 -9.35 3.13 -26.84
CA LEU A 99 -10.33 2.94 -25.76
C LEU A 99 -11.77 3.12 -26.24
N ASN A 100 -12.01 4.09 -27.13
CA ASN A 100 -13.33 4.26 -27.74
C ASN A 100 -13.76 3.04 -28.56
N GLU A 101 -12.85 2.38 -29.26
CA GLU A 101 -13.18 1.16 -30.00
C GLU A 101 -13.35 -0.03 -29.04
N PHE A 102 -12.43 -0.19 -28.09
CA PHE A 102 -12.41 -1.29 -27.12
C PHE A 102 -13.71 -1.34 -26.28
N PHE A 103 -14.16 -0.22 -25.75
CA PHE A 103 -15.37 -0.15 -24.91
C PHE A 103 -16.69 -0.12 -25.68
N LYS A 104 -16.69 -0.31 -27.01
CA LYS A 104 -17.94 -0.61 -27.75
C LYS A 104 -18.48 -2.00 -27.43
N SER A 105 -17.60 -2.94 -27.09
CA SER A 105 -17.95 -4.34 -26.83
C SER A 105 -17.45 -4.83 -25.48
N ALA A 106 -16.37 -4.28 -24.93
CA ALA A 106 -15.90 -4.63 -23.60
C ALA A 106 -16.82 -4.08 -22.51
N GLU A 107 -17.02 -4.86 -21.45
CA GLU A 107 -17.65 -4.35 -20.22
C GLU A 107 -16.77 -3.25 -19.62
N GLY A 108 -17.40 -2.18 -19.14
CA GLY A 108 -16.72 -1.07 -18.49
C GLY A 108 -16.96 0.25 -19.19
N GLY A 109 -16.00 1.14 -19.04
CA GLY A 109 -16.00 2.44 -19.68
C GLY A 109 -14.85 3.30 -19.17
N PHE A 110 -14.55 4.36 -19.92
CA PHE A 110 -13.54 5.33 -19.53
C PHE A 110 -14.09 6.73 -19.67
N PHE A 111 -13.37 7.68 -19.07
CA PHE A 111 -13.60 9.09 -19.33
C PHE A 111 -12.29 9.85 -19.37
N THR A 112 -12.21 10.87 -20.23
CA THR A 112 -11.09 11.80 -20.21
C THR A 112 -11.24 12.72 -19.00
N CYS A 113 -10.23 12.69 -18.13
CA CYS A 113 -10.18 13.56 -16.97
C CYS A 113 -10.01 15.03 -17.37
N THR A 114 -10.67 15.93 -16.64
CA THR A 114 -10.22 17.33 -16.56
C THR A 114 -8.86 17.41 -15.83
N PRO A 115 -8.15 18.54 -15.89
CA PRO A 115 -6.91 18.70 -15.12
C PRO A 115 -7.10 18.45 -13.61
N GLU A 116 -8.23 18.89 -13.05
CA GLU A 116 -8.58 18.67 -11.65
C GLU A 116 -8.82 17.19 -11.35
N GLU A 117 -9.65 16.51 -12.15
CA GLU A 117 -9.90 15.08 -11.98
C GLU A 117 -8.63 14.25 -12.12
N GLY A 118 -7.77 14.60 -13.08
CA GLY A 118 -6.49 13.93 -13.30
C GLY A 118 -5.56 14.07 -12.10
N SER A 119 -5.41 15.29 -11.58
CA SER A 119 -4.56 15.54 -10.40
C SER A 119 -5.11 14.81 -9.16
N LYS A 120 -6.41 14.95 -8.88
CA LYS A 120 -7.07 14.34 -7.71
C LYS A 120 -7.13 12.82 -7.78
N ALA A 121 -7.28 12.21 -8.97
CA ALA A 121 -7.24 10.76 -9.12
C ALA A 121 -5.88 10.17 -8.74
N PHE A 122 -4.79 10.80 -9.20
CA PHE A 122 -3.43 10.37 -8.84
C PHE A 122 -3.14 10.63 -7.36
N LEU A 123 -3.62 11.74 -6.80
CA LEU A 123 -3.47 12.03 -5.38
C LEU A 123 -4.22 11.01 -4.49
N HIS A 124 -5.44 10.64 -4.88
CA HIS A 124 -6.23 9.60 -4.22
C HIS A 124 -5.50 8.25 -4.22
N ARG A 125 -4.98 7.86 -5.39
CA ARG A 125 -4.14 6.66 -5.55
C ARG A 125 -2.87 6.71 -4.70
N PHE A 126 -2.26 7.87 -4.54
CA PHE A 126 -1.08 8.04 -3.68
C PHE A 126 -1.43 7.90 -2.19
N ALA A 127 -2.56 8.47 -1.76
CA ALA A 127 -3.01 8.43 -0.37
C ALA A 127 -3.39 7.01 0.13
N ALA A 128 -3.62 6.06 -0.79
CA ALA A 128 -3.99 4.68 -0.49
C ALA A 128 -3.10 3.99 0.57
N ALA A 129 -1.77 4.04 0.41
CA ALA A 129 -0.86 3.38 1.35
C ALA A 129 -0.96 3.97 2.77
N GLY A 130 -1.02 5.30 2.89
CA GLY A 130 -1.20 5.97 4.17
C GLY A 130 -2.58 5.71 4.80
N ALA A 131 -3.60 5.52 3.97
CA ALA A 131 -4.96 5.27 4.43
C ALA A 131 -5.12 3.90 5.10
N ALA A 132 -4.48 2.86 4.59
CA ALA A 132 -4.46 1.55 5.24
C ALA A 132 -3.82 1.62 6.64
N ILE A 133 -2.68 2.32 6.76
CA ILE A 133 -1.99 2.57 8.04
C ILE A 133 -2.92 3.33 9.00
N ARG A 134 -3.61 4.37 8.51
CA ARG A 134 -4.56 5.13 9.33
C ARG A 134 -5.73 4.26 9.79
N TYR A 135 -6.27 3.41 8.93
CA TYR A 135 -7.34 2.49 9.29
C TYR A 135 -6.92 1.59 10.45
N GLN A 136 -5.75 0.96 10.35
CA GLN A 136 -5.23 0.07 11.40
C GLN A 136 -5.02 0.82 12.72
N ALA A 137 -4.43 2.01 12.69
CA ALA A 137 -4.22 2.83 13.88
C ALA A 137 -5.53 3.24 14.57
N VAL A 138 -6.58 3.53 13.79
CA VAL A 138 -7.91 3.88 14.32
C VAL A 138 -8.60 2.66 14.95
N HIS A 139 -8.40 1.47 14.39
CA HIS A 139 -9.04 0.21 14.80
C HIS A 139 -8.06 -0.76 15.47
N ALA A 140 -6.99 -0.26 16.11
CA ALA A 140 -5.89 -1.09 16.62
C ALA A 140 -6.34 -2.17 17.64
N ASP A 141 -7.47 -1.96 18.32
CA ASP A 141 -8.07 -2.91 19.25
C ASP A 141 -8.91 -4.01 18.54
N GLU A 142 -9.24 -3.83 17.25
CA GLU A 142 -10.14 -4.69 16.46
C GLU A 142 -9.42 -5.48 15.35
N VAL A 143 -8.20 -5.05 14.97
CA VAL A 143 -7.42 -5.66 13.89
C VAL A 143 -5.95 -5.86 14.29
N GLU A 144 -5.26 -6.75 13.60
CA GLU A 144 -3.82 -6.91 13.74
C GLU A 144 -3.04 -5.90 12.89
N ASP A 145 -1.70 -5.98 12.95
CA ASP A 145 -0.82 -5.26 12.05
C ASP A 145 -1.13 -5.59 10.58
N ILE A 146 -0.93 -4.59 9.71
CA ILE A 146 -1.18 -4.74 8.28
C ILE A 146 -0.23 -5.77 7.69
N LEU A 147 -0.78 -6.79 7.05
CA LEU A 147 -0.01 -7.69 6.21
C LEU A 147 0.09 -7.05 4.82
N ALA A 148 1.24 -6.44 4.51
CA ALA A 148 1.48 -5.81 3.22
C ALA A 148 2.36 -6.72 2.32
N LEU A 149 1.88 -7.02 1.12
CA LEU A 149 2.61 -7.74 0.08
C LEU A 149 2.89 -6.84 -1.12
N ASP A 150 4.15 -6.85 -1.57
CA ASP A 150 4.62 -6.08 -2.73
C ASP A 150 5.11 -7.05 -3.80
N ILE A 151 4.31 -7.25 -4.85
CA ILE A 151 4.45 -8.37 -5.78
C ILE A 151 4.60 -7.90 -7.23
N ALA A 152 5.38 -8.64 -8.00
CA ALA A 152 5.51 -8.52 -9.44
C ALA A 152 5.06 -9.84 -10.08
N LEU A 153 3.96 -9.80 -10.83
CA LEU A 153 3.48 -10.95 -11.59
C LEU A 153 4.35 -11.18 -12.82
N ARG A 154 4.24 -12.36 -13.42
CA ARG A 154 4.89 -12.64 -14.70
C ARG A 154 4.29 -11.71 -15.77
N ARG A 155 5.12 -11.29 -16.72
CA ARG A 155 4.70 -10.40 -17.83
C ARG A 155 3.63 -11.03 -18.73
N ASN A 156 3.55 -12.36 -18.77
CA ASN A 156 2.56 -13.12 -19.52
C ASN A 156 1.45 -13.70 -18.63
N ASP A 157 1.33 -13.25 -17.38
CA ASP A 157 0.24 -13.65 -16.49
C ASP A 157 -1.08 -13.08 -17.01
N THR A 158 -2.12 -13.90 -17.04
CA THR A 158 -3.45 -13.53 -17.58
C THR A 158 -4.52 -13.42 -16.50
N ASP A 159 -4.22 -13.90 -15.28
CA ASP A 159 -5.18 -13.99 -14.18
C ASP A 159 -4.80 -13.04 -13.05
N TRP A 160 -4.53 -11.77 -13.38
CA TRP A 160 -3.87 -10.81 -12.48
C TRP A 160 -4.58 -10.57 -11.15
N PHE A 161 -5.90 -10.74 -11.10
CA PHE A 161 -6.71 -10.52 -9.90
C PHE A 161 -6.63 -11.74 -8.99
N GLU A 162 -6.57 -11.51 -7.67
CA GLU A 162 -6.36 -12.59 -6.71
C GLU A 162 -7.69 -13.22 -6.26
N HIS A 163 -7.70 -14.54 -6.20
CA HIS A 163 -8.74 -15.32 -5.57
C HIS A 163 -8.14 -16.16 -4.45
N LEU A 164 -8.25 -15.68 -3.21
CA LEU A 164 -7.71 -16.37 -2.04
C LEU A 164 -8.56 -17.60 -1.67
N PRO A 165 -7.93 -18.70 -1.22
CA PRO A 165 -8.64 -19.81 -0.62
C PRO A 165 -9.52 -19.37 0.57
N PRO A 166 -10.71 -19.95 0.79
CA PRO A 166 -11.63 -19.55 1.86
C PRO A 166 -11.00 -19.54 3.27
N GLU A 167 -10.08 -20.44 3.54
CA GLU A 167 -9.33 -20.54 4.80
C GLU A 167 -8.43 -19.32 5.05
N ILE A 168 -7.92 -18.67 4.01
CA ILE A 168 -7.17 -17.41 4.11
C ILE A 168 -8.16 -16.24 4.13
N ASP A 169 -9.12 -16.21 3.20
CA ASP A 169 -10.06 -15.10 3.03
C ASP A 169 -10.87 -14.82 4.31
N SER A 170 -11.26 -15.89 5.02
CA SER A 170 -12.01 -15.79 6.28
C SER A 170 -11.24 -15.15 7.43
N GLN A 171 -9.92 -14.97 7.32
CA GLN A 171 -9.07 -14.32 8.32
C GLN A 171 -8.95 -12.80 8.10
N LEU A 172 -9.48 -12.28 6.99
CA LEU A 172 -9.29 -10.90 6.55
C LEU A 172 -10.57 -10.06 6.80
N VAL A 173 -10.36 -8.79 7.15
CA VAL A 173 -11.41 -7.76 7.20
C VAL A 173 -11.50 -7.05 5.87
N HIS A 174 -10.35 -6.68 5.30
CA HIS A 174 -10.25 -6.01 4.00
C HIS A 174 -9.07 -6.53 3.18
N LYS A 175 -9.24 -6.49 1.86
CA LYS A 175 -8.23 -6.82 0.85
C LYS A 175 -8.01 -5.58 -0.04
N LEU A 176 -6.91 -4.88 0.16
CA LEU A 176 -6.70 -3.56 -0.39
C LEU A 176 -5.73 -3.62 -1.57
N TYR A 177 -6.27 -3.66 -2.79
CA TYR A 177 -5.47 -3.87 -4.00
C TYR A 177 -5.25 -2.61 -4.83
N TYR A 178 -3.98 -2.25 -5.04
CA TYR A 178 -3.56 -1.14 -5.88
C TYR A 178 -2.16 -1.42 -6.43
N GLY A 179 -1.68 -0.65 -7.41
CA GLY A 179 -0.39 -0.96 -8.02
C GLY A 179 -0.10 -0.16 -9.28
N HIS A 180 0.89 -0.66 -10.03
CA HIS A 180 1.35 -0.16 -11.31
C HIS A 180 1.02 -1.19 -12.38
N PHE A 181 -0.21 -1.09 -12.91
CA PHE A 181 -0.83 -2.15 -13.70
C PHE A 181 0.00 -2.55 -14.94
N MET A 182 0.53 -1.58 -15.70
CA MET A 182 1.32 -1.86 -16.90
C MET A 182 2.65 -2.58 -16.61
N CYS A 183 3.14 -2.52 -15.37
CA CYS A 183 4.34 -3.22 -14.92
C CYS A 183 4.03 -4.59 -14.30
N HIS A 184 2.75 -4.96 -14.17
CA HIS A 184 2.31 -6.13 -13.40
C HIS A 184 2.80 -6.09 -11.94
N VAL A 185 2.94 -4.89 -11.36
CA VAL A 185 3.33 -4.68 -9.96
C VAL A 185 2.10 -4.30 -9.14
N PHE A 186 1.88 -5.01 -8.04
CA PHE A 186 0.74 -4.81 -7.15
C PHE A 186 1.18 -4.73 -5.69
N HIS A 187 0.61 -3.77 -4.98
CA HIS A 187 0.59 -3.71 -3.54
C HIS A 187 -0.75 -4.30 -3.07
N GLN A 188 -0.66 -5.33 -2.26
CA GLN A 188 -1.79 -5.99 -1.66
C GLN A 188 -1.67 -5.85 -0.14
N ASP A 189 -2.43 -4.91 0.41
CA ASP A 189 -2.47 -4.68 1.85
C ASP A 189 -3.70 -5.39 2.44
N TYR A 190 -3.48 -6.22 3.45
CA TYR A 190 -4.54 -6.98 4.09
C TYR A 190 -4.74 -6.48 5.51
N ILE A 191 -5.99 -6.14 5.84
CA ILE A 191 -6.39 -5.84 7.21
C ILE A 191 -6.81 -7.16 7.85
N VAL A 192 -6.01 -7.65 8.79
CA VAL A 192 -6.18 -8.98 9.38
C VAL A 192 -7.03 -8.89 10.65
N LYS A 193 -7.95 -9.84 10.86
CA LYS A 193 -8.78 -9.91 12.07
C LYS A 193 -7.93 -10.08 13.33
N LYS A 194 -8.34 -9.44 14.44
CA LYS A 194 -7.66 -9.59 15.73
C LYS A 194 -7.51 -11.06 16.14
N GLY A 195 -6.35 -11.42 16.68
CA GLY A 195 -6.02 -12.75 17.19
C GLY A 195 -5.53 -13.75 16.14
N VAL A 196 -5.49 -13.37 14.85
CA VAL A 196 -4.90 -14.21 13.79
C VAL A 196 -3.37 -14.14 13.86
N ASP A 197 -2.70 -15.28 13.66
CA ASP A 197 -1.25 -15.32 13.48
C ASP A 197 -0.86 -14.76 12.10
N VAL A 198 -0.54 -13.46 12.07
CA VAL A 198 -0.11 -12.73 10.87
C VAL A 198 1.14 -13.34 10.24
N HIS A 199 2.04 -13.93 11.04
CA HIS A 199 3.26 -14.54 10.52
C HIS A 199 2.96 -15.82 9.72
N ALA A 200 2.14 -16.70 10.30
CA ALA A 200 1.70 -17.92 9.62
C ALA A 200 0.86 -17.60 8.38
N LEU A 201 -0.07 -16.65 8.47
CA LEU A 201 -0.87 -16.18 7.35
C LEU A 201 0.01 -15.65 6.21
N LYS A 202 1.01 -14.81 6.54
CA LYS A 202 1.97 -14.31 5.55
C LYS A 202 2.73 -15.44 4.87
N ALA A 203 3.20 -16.44 5.62
CA ALA A 203 3.90 -17.59 5.04
C ALA A 203 3.03 -18.32 4.01
N GLN A 204 1.75 -18.59 4.33
CA GLN A 204 0.80 -19.22 3.41
C GLN A 204 0.61 -18.39 2.12
N MET A 205 0.43 -17.07 2.25
CA MET A 205 0.25 -16.21 1.06
C MET A 205 1.51 -16.16 0.18
N LEU A 206 2.71 -16.17 0.78
CA LEU A 206 3.96 -16.22 0.02
C LEU A 206 4.12 -17.54 -0.74
N GLU A 207 3.67 -18.67 -0.19
CA GLU A 207 3.66 -19.95 -0.89
C GLU A 207 2.75 -19.92 -2.14
N LEU A 208 1.57 -19.30 -2.02
CA LEU A 208 0.66 -19.11 -3.17
C LEU A 208 1.31 -18.27 -4.27
N LEU A 209 1.97 -17.17 -3.89
CA LEU A 209 2.68 -16.30 -4.84
C LEU A 209 3.86 -17.02 -5.50
N GLN A 210 4.60 -17.83 -4.75
CA GLN A 210 5.71 -18.62 -5.28
C GLN A 210 5.20 -19.67 -6.28
N ALA A 211 4.11 -20.38 -5.97
CA ALA A 211 3.47 -21.34 -6.86
C ALA A 211 2.96 -20.67 -8.16
N ARG A 212 2.49 -19.43 -8.06
CA ARG A 212 2.08 -18.60 -9.20
C ARG A 212 3.26 -18.11 -10.05
N GLY A 213 4.48 -18.19 -9.54
CA GLY A 213 5.70 -17.66 -10.18
C GLY A 213 5.81 -16.13 -10.10
N ALA A 214 5.12 -15.50 -9.15
CA ALA A 214 5.29 -14.09 -8.85
C ALA A 214 6.64 -13.87 -8.14
N GLN A 215 7.20 -12.67 -8.30
CA GLN A 215 8.38 -12.21 -7.57
C GLN A 215 7.95 -11.24 -6.47
N TYR A 216 8.66 -11.27 -5.34
CA TYR A 216 8.52 -10.32 -4.25
C TYR A 216 9.84 -10.23 -3.50
N PRO A 217 10.20 -9.06 -2.95
CA PRO A 217 9.54 -7.75 -3.12
C PRO A 217 9.73 -7.20 -4.55
N ALA A 218 8.80 -6.38 -5.03
CA ALA A 218 8.81 -5.83 -6.40
C ALA A 218 9.55 -4.49 -6.48
N GLU A 219 9.15 -3.50 -5.69
CA GLU A 219 9.73 -2.15 -5.69
C GLU A 219 10.16 -1.67 -4.30
N HIS A 220 9.57 -2.22 -3.23
CA HIS A 220 9.83 -1.76 -1.85
C HIS A 220 11.12 -2.32 -1.22
N ASN A 221 11.88 -3.14 -1.96
CA ASN A 221 13.07 -3.84 -1.48
C ASN A 221 12.75 -4.80 -0.30
N VAL A 222 13.73 -5.56 0.18
CA VAL A 222 13.49 -6.63 1.16
C VAL A 222 13.24 -6.13 2.58
N GLY A 223 13.79 -4.95 2.92
CA GLY A 223 13.73 -4.39 4.27
C GLY A 223 14.09 -5.44 5.32
N HIS A 224 13.32 -5.52 6.41
CA HIS A 224 13.35 -6.67 7.33
C HIS A 224 12.13 -7.59 7.16
N LEU A 225 11.29 -7.32 6.16
CA LEU A 225 10.01 -7.99 5.94
C LEU A 225 10.16 -9.26 5.10
N TYR A 226 11.15 -9.32 4.22
CA TYR A 226 11.41 -10.42 3.31
C TYR A 226 12.82 -10.99 3.51
N LYS A 227 12.97 -12.28 3.23
CA LYS A 227 14.29 -12.91 3.13
C LYS A 227 14.96 -12.45 1.83
N ALA A 228 16.18 -11.96 1.92
CA ALA A 228 16.94 -11.59 0.73
C ALA A 228 17.32 -12.84 -0.09
N PRO A 229 17.17 -12.80 -1.42
CA PRO A 229 17.79 -13.78 -2.30
C PRO A 229 19.31 -13.85 -2.10
N GLU A 230 19.93 -14.98 -2.45
CA GLU A 230 21.36 -15.18 -2.25
C GLU A 230 22.20 -14.16 -3.02
N THR A 231 21.78 -13.83 -4.24
CA THR A 231 22.43 -12.80 -5.08
C THR A 231 22.46 -11.44 -4.39
N LEU A 232 21.34 -11.04 -3.78
CA LEU A 232 21.21 -9.77 -3.07
C LEU A 232 21.99 -9.79 -1.75
N THR A 233 21.98 -10.91 -1.03
CA THR A 233 22.79 -11.10 0.18
C THR A 233 24.29 -10.97 -0.11
N ARG A 234 24.75 -11.55 -1.22
CA ARG A 234 26.14 -11.44 -1.68
C ARG A 234 26.50 -10.00 -2.02
N PHE A 235 25.61 -9.29 -2.72
CA PHE A 235 25.77 -7.87 -3.03
C PHE A 235 25.88 -7.02 -1.75
N TYR A 236 25.04 -7.26 -0.74
CA TYR A 236 25.14 -6.55 0.55
C TYR A 236 26.49 -6.78 1.24
N ARG A 237 26.96 -8.04 1.29
CA ARG A 237 28.26 -8.40 1.87
C ARG A 237 29.45 -7.76 1.15
N GLN A 238 29.37 -7.62 -0.16
CA GLN A 238 30.42 -6.96 -0.96
C GLN A 238 30.49 -5.45 -0.66
N ASN A 239 29.35 -4.79 -0.48
CA ASN A 239 29.31 -3.35 -0.22
C ASN A 239 29.61 -2.99 1.23
N ASP A 240 29.22 -3.84 2.19
CA ASP A 240 29.50 -3.64 3.61
C ASP A 240 30.07 -4.91 4.25
N PRO A 241 31.36 -5.24 4.02
CA PRO A 241 31.98 -6.42 4.61
C PRO A 241 32.00 -6.38 6.16
N THR A 242 31.77 -5.23 6.77
CA THR A 242 31.75 -5.07 8.23
C THR A 242 30.38 -5.23 8.86
N ASN A 243 29.30 -5.23 8.07
CA ASN A 243 27.92 -5.21 8.53
C ASN A 243 27.64 -4.10 9.56
N SER A 244 28.02 -2.86 9.22
CA SER A 244 27.85 -1.65 10.03
C SER A 244 26.86 -0.64 9.43
N MET A 245 26.43 -0.84 8.19
CA MET A 245 25.51 0.04 7.46
C MET A 245 24.19 -0.67 7.22
N ASN A 246 23.18 -0.33 8.04
CA ASN A 246 21.85 -0.97 8.03
C ASN A 246 21.87 -2.51 8.20
N PRO A 247 22.43 -3.05 9.31
CA PRO A 247 22.58 -4.49 9.51
C PRO A 247 21.24 -5.24 9.58
N GLY A 248 21.23 -6.50 9.13
CA GLY A 248 20.07 -7.39 9.22
C GLY A 248 19.01 -7.23 8.13
N ILE A 249 19.25 -6.39 7.12
CA ILE A 249 18.39 -6.27 5.94
C ILE A 249 18.29 -7.63 5.22
N GLY A 250 17.09 -7.97 4.76
CA GLY A 250 16.81 -9.23 4.09
C GLY A 250 16.74 -10.42 5.04
N LYS A 251 16.44 -10.20 6.33
CA LYS A 251 16.55 -11.21 7.39
C LYS A 251 17.94 -11.85 7.46
N THR A 252 18.98 -11.06 7.20
CA THR A 252 20.38 -11.47 7.36
C THR A 252 20.87 -11.20 8.79
N SER A 253 22.16 -11.46 9.06
CA SER A 253 22.75 -11.20 10.37
C SER A 253 22.68 -9.72 10.77
N LYS A 254 22.37 -9.45 12.04
CA LYS A 254 22.47 -8.09 12.64
C LYS A 254 23.84 -7.83 13.27
N ARG A 255 24.74 -8.82 13.27
CA ARG A 255 26.02 -8.80 13.99
C ARG A 255 27.15 -8.33 13.10
N LYS A 256 28.13 -7.65 13.70
CA LYS A 256 29.34 -7.17 13.02
C LYS A 256 30.04 -8.32 12.29
N PHE A 257 30.58 -8.02 11.10
CA PHE A 257 31.25 -8.98 10.23
C PHE A 257 30.38 -10.20 9.86
N TRP A 258 29.06 -10.03 9.78
CA TRP A 258 28.11 -11.04 9.31
C TRP A 258 28.11 -12.35 10.11
N GLN A 259 28.50 -12.29 11.39
CA GLN A 259 28.49 -13.45 12.29
C GLN A 259 27.07 -14.02 12.44
N GLU A 260 26.93 -15.34 12.59
CA GLU A 260 25.61 -15.96 12.75
C GLU A 260 24.88 -15.43 14.00
N ASN A 261 23.58 -15.16 13.87
CA ASN A 261 22.73 -14.79 15.00
C ASN A 261 22.58 -16.03 15.90
N THR A 262 22.68 -15.86 17.22
CA THR A 262 22.41 -16.95 18.16
C THR A 262 20.90 -17.27 18.18
N PRO A 263 20.50 -18.52 18.43
CA PRO A 263 19.11 -18.97 18.32
C PRO A 263 18.06 -18.17 19.12
N ASP A 264 18.47 -17.48 20.18
CA ASP A 264 17.57 -16.71 21.06
C ASP A 264 17.21 -15.29 20.57
N GLU A 265 17.73 -14.83 19.42
CA GLU A 265 17.54 -13.44 18.96
C GLU A 265 16.51 -13.28 17.81
N THR A 266 15.71 -14.30 17.52
CA THR A 266 14.64 -14.24 16.51
C THR A 266 13.30 -13.82 17.14
N HIS A 267 13.21 -12.56 17.56
CA HIS A 267 11.95 -11.88 17.85
C HIS A 267 11.88 -10.56 17.08
#